data_AF-A0A2V9QMI1-F1
#
_entry.id   AF-A0A2V9QMI1-F1
#
_cell.length_a   1.000
_cell.length_b   1.000
_cell.length_c   1.000
_cell.angle_alpha   90.00
_cell.angle_beta   90.00
_cell.angle_gamma   90.00
#
_symmetry.space_group_name_H-M   'P 1'
#
loop_
_entity.id
_entity.type
_entity.pdbx_description
1 polymer ?
#
loop_
_entity_poly.entity_id
_entity_poly.type
_entity_poly.pdbx_seq_one_letter_code
_entity_poly.pdbx_strand_id
1 'polypeptide(L)'
;MQPLKTLISSAPNWSLIALASALGIAAAGFRAFESENTKKKRTELKRQKELRSLAARISIYGQTIHQRFPTGDVVVGERDLAEELRKRPETVVTALNLLLNEQKVQRAPLSGYWKLNT
;
A
#
# COMPACT_ATOMS: atom_id res chain seq x y z
N MET A 1 25.64 15.52 58.29
CA MET A 1 25.87 15.04 56.92
C MET A 1 26.12 13.54 56.97
N GLN A 2 25.11 12.73 56.66
CA GLN A 2 25.20 11.26 56.63
C GLN A 2 24.65 10.74 55.28
N PRO A 3 25.23 9.66 54.74
CA PRO A 3 25.36 9.46 53.31
C PRO A 3 24.15 8.75 52.67
N LEU A 4 23.89 9.15 51.43
CA LEU A 4 22.78 8.80 50.53
C LEU A 4 22.83 7.34 50.00
N LYS A 5 23.20 6.35 50.82
CA LYS A 5 23.51 4.98 50.36
C LYS A 5 22.48 3.89 50.72
N THR A 6 21.35 4.22 51.31
CA THR A 6 20.39 3.20 51.81
C THR A 6 19.09 3.10 51.01
N LEU A 7 19.18 3.00 49.68
CA LEU A 7 18.01 2.68 48.83
C LEU A 7 18.22 1.54 47.83
N ILE A 8 19.24 0.68 48.00
CA ILE A 8 19.49 -0.43 47.04
C ILE A 8 19.37 -1.83 47.67
N SER A 9 19.32 -1.98 49.00
CA SER A 9 19.36 -3.32 49.60
C SER A 9 18.03 -3.70 50.25
N SER A 10 17.10 -4.25 49.47
CA SER A 10 16.22 -5.37 49.87
C SER A 10 15.15 -5.62 48.79
N ALA A 11 15.58 -5.91 47.56
CA ALA A 11 14.69 -6.56 46.59
C ALA A 11 14.97 -8.07 46.67
N PRO A 12 13.96 -8.91 46.96
CA PRO A 12 14.17 -10.35 47.05
C PRO A 12 14.62 -10.89 45.68
N ASN A 13 15.60 -11.78 45.68
CA ASN A 13 16.25 -12.40 44.51
C ASN A 13 15.32 -12.86 43.37
N TRP A 14 14.07 -13.22 43.64
CA TRP A 14 13.08 -13.55 42.61
C TRP A 14 12.59 -12.36 41.79
N SER A 15 12.70 -11.12 42.29
CA SER A 15 12.27 -9.91 41.57
C SER A 15 13.15 -9.61 40.35
N LEU A 16 14.44 -9.94 40.43
CA LEU A 16 15.37 -9.82 39.29
C LEU A 16 15.01 -10.81 38.19
N ILE A 17 14.59 -12.03 38.56
CA ILE A 17 14.14 -13.06 37.62
C ILE A 17 12.84 -12.60 36.94
N ALA A 18 11.86 -12.12 37.72
CA ALA A 18 10.60 -11.61 37.19
C ALA A 18 10.81 -10.42 36.23
N LEU A 19 11.72 -9.49 36.57
CA LEU A 19 12.04 -8.34 35.75
C LEU A 19 12.75 -8.75 34.44
N ALA A 20 13.70 -9.69 34.51
CA ALA A 20 14.38 -10.22 33.33
C ALA A 20 13.43 -10.98 32.39
N SER A 21 12.52 -11.79 32.94
CA SER A 21 11.48 -12.47 32.14
C SER A 21 10.53 -11.50 31.47
N ALA A 22 10.07 -10.46 32.20
CA ALA A 22 9.20 -9.44 31.65
C ALA A 22 9.88 -8.66 30.50
N LEU A 23 11.16 -8.28 30.66
CA LEU A 23 11.93 -7.64 29.59
C LEU A 23 12.12 -8.57 28.39
N GLY A 24 12.38 -9.86 28.61
CA GLY A 24 12.52 -10.84 27.55
C GLY A 24 11.25 -10.99 26.70
N ILE A 25 10.09 -11.05 27.35
CA ILE A 25 8.78 -11.13 26.67
C ILE A 25 8.49 -9.83 25.91
N ALA A 26 8.72 -8.67 26.52
CA ALA A 26 8.51 -7.37 25.88
C ALA A 26 9.42 -7.19 24.65
N ALA A 27 10.70 -7.56 24.75
CA ALA A 27 11.66 -7.47 23.64
C ALA A 27 11.30 -8.42 22.49
N ALA A 28 10.87 -9.64 22.79
CA ALA A 28 10.40 -10.60 21.78
C ALA A 28 9.14 -10.09 21.07
N GLY A 29 8.19 -9.51 21.82
CA GLY A 29 6.99 -8.89 21.27
C GLY A 29 7.31 -7.71 20.35
N PHE A 30 8.21 -6.82 20.74
CA PHE A 30 8.62 -5.67 19.93
C PHE A 30 9.32 -6.09 18.63
N ARG A 31 10.25 -7.07 18.72
CA ARG A 31 10.91 -7.68 17.55
C ARG A 31 9.93 -8.34 16.59
N ALA A 32 8.96 -9.09 17.12
CA ALA A 32 7.93 -9.73 16.30
C ALA A 32 7.05 -8.67 15.60
N PHE A 33 6.67 -7.60 16.31
CA PHE A 33 5.90 -6.49 15.76
C PHE A 33 6.67 -5.73 14.68
N GLU A 34 7.96 -5.48 14.88
CA GLU A 34 8.84 -4.86 13.88
C GLU A 34 8.98 -5.74 12.62
N SER A 35 9.09 -7.06 12.79
CA SER A 35 9.08 -8.02 11.69
C SER A 35 7.75 -7.98 10.92
N GLU A 36 6.61 -7.95 11.60
CA GLU A 36 5.30 -7.84 10.95
C GLU A 36 5.11 -6.50 10.23
N ASN A 37 5.56 -5.39 10.82
CA ASN A 37 5.52 -4.07 10.18
C ASN A 37 6.39 -4.01 8.93
N THR A 38 7.59 -4.58 8.96
CA THR A 38 8.47 -4.65 7.78
C THR A 38 7.89 -5.53 6.68
N LYS A 39 7.26 -6.66 7.01
CA LYS A 39 6.53 -7.49 6.04
C LYS A 39 5.34 -6.74 5.44
N LYS A 40 4.49 -6.12 6.26
CA LYS A 40 3.34 -5.31 5.82
C LYS A 40 3.79 -4.18 4.89
N LYS A 41 4.86 -3.46 5.26
CA LYS A 41 5.45 -2.39 4.44
C LYS A 41 5.95 -2.92 3.09
N ARG A 42 6.61 -4.08 3.06
CA ARG A 42 7.05 -4.71 1.80
C ARG A 42 5.88 -5.11 0.91
N THR A 43 4.82 -5.69 1.48
CA THR A 43 3.61 -6.07 0.74
C THR A 43 2.92 -4.85 0.17
N GLU A 44 2.81 -3.77 0.94
CA GLU A 44 2.23 -2.51 0.49
C GLU A 44 3.05 -1.88 -0.65
N LEU A 45 4.38 -1.85 -0.53
CA LEU A 45 5.25 -1.34 -1.60
C LEU A 45 5.13 -2.16 -2.88
N LYS A 46 5.01 -3.49 -2.79
CA LYS A 46 4.77 -4.34 -3.96
C LYS A 46 3.42 -4.03 -4.60
N ARG A 47 2.36 -3.91 -3.78
CA ARG A 47 1.03 -3.54 -4.25
C ARG A 47 1.02 -2.18 -4.95
N GLN A 48 1.68 -1.17 -4.39
CA GLN A 48 1.79 0.14 -5.03
C GLN A 48 2.56 0.10 -6.35
N LYS A 49 3.65 -0.68 -6.42
CA LYS A 49 4.39 -0.88 -7.68
C LYS A 49 3.52 -1.56 -8.74
N GLU A 50 2.76 -2.58 -8.36
CA GLU A 50 1.83 -3.25 -9.27
C GLU A 50 0.72 -2.30 -9.75
N LEU A 51 0.15 -1.48 -8.87
CA LEU A 51 -0.85 -0.49 -9.23
C LEU A 51 -0.28 0.58 -10.17
N ARG A 52 0.93 1.09 -9.91
CA ARG A 52 1.61 2.01 -10.83
C ARG A 52 1.92 1.38 -12.18
N SER A 53 2.36 0.12 -12.19
CA SER A 53 2.59 -0.61 -13.44
C SER A 53 1.29 -0.78 -14.22
N LEU A 54 0.18 -1.07 -13.54
CA LEU A 54 -1.14 -1.17 -14.15
C LEU A 54 -1.60 0.19 -14.72
N ALA A 55 -1.43 1.27 -13.95
CA ALA A 55 -1.70 2.62 -14.40
C ALA A 55 -0.89 3.00 -15.65
N ALA A 56 0.39 2.63 -15.70
CA ALA A 56 1.23 2.83 -16.89
C ALA A 56 0.71 2.04 -18.10
N ARG A 57 0.30 0.78 -17.91
CA ARG A 57 -0.31 -0.03 -18.99
C ARG A 57 -1.60 0.58 -19.52
N ILE A 58 -2.46 1.11 -18.65
CA ILE A 58 -3.69 1.82 -19.04
C ILE A 58 -3.36 3.07 -19.86
N SER A 59 -2.35 3.83 -19.45
CA SER A 59 -1.89 5.02 -20.20
C SER A 59 -1.37 4.65 -21.60
N ILE A 60 -0.57 3.59 -21.71
CA ILE A 60 -0.05 3.10 -23.00
C ILE A 60 -1.20 2.61 -23.90
N TYR A 61 -2.16 1.90 -23.31
CA TYR A 61 -3.37 1.47 -24.02
C TYR A 61 -4.12 2.68 -24.60
N GLY A 62 -4.39 3.69 -23.77
CA GLY A 62 -5.04 4.93 -24.22
C GLY A 62 -4.30 5.59 -25.38
N GLN A 63 -2.97 5.75 -25.26
CA GLN A 63 -2.14 6.33 -26.32
C GLN A 63 -2.19 5.53 -27.62
N THR A 64 -2.17 4.20 -27.53
CA THR A 64 -2.23 3.32 -28.71
C THR A 64 -3.58 3.43 -29.41
N ILE A 65 -4.68 3.48 -28.67
CA ILE A 65 -6.01 3.68 -29.24
C ILE A 65 -6.14 5.07 -29.87
N HIS A 66 -5.65 6.12 -29.21
CA HIS A 66 -5.69 7.47 -29.75
C HIS A 66 -4.83 7.62 -31.01
N GLN A 67 -3.67 6.96 -31.08
CA GLN A 67 -2.88 6.91 -32.33
C GLN A 67 -3.65 6.26 -33.48
N ARG A 68 -4.50 5.26 -33.19
CA ARG A 68 -5.36 4.62 -34.19
C ARG A 68 -6.59 5.46 -34.56
N PHE A 69 -7.12 6.22 -33.61
CA PHE A 69 -8.33 7.04 -33.74
C PHE A 69 -8.10 8.45 -33.16
N PRO A 70 -7.37 9.33 -33.89
CA PRO A 70 -6.85 10.60 -33.33
C PRO A 70 -7.91 11.66 -33.09
N THR A 71 -9.06 11.58 -33.79
CA THR A 71 -10.13 12.58 -33.70
C THR A 71 -11.18 12.25 -32.64
N GLY A 72 -11.11 11.07 -32.02
CA GLY A 72 -12.08 10.59 -31.04
C GLY A 72 -11.55 10.58 -29.61
N ASP A 73 -12.46 10.80 -28.66
CA ASP A 73 -12.20 10.54 -27.25
C ASP A 73 -12.13 9.02 -27.00
N VAL A 74 -11.13 8.57 -26.25
CA VAL A 74 -10.99 7.17 -25.87
C VAL A 74 -11.83 6.91 -24.61
N VAL A 75 -13.00 6.30 -24.79
CA VAL A 75 -13.88 5.88 -23.69
C VAL A 75 -13.86 4.37 -23.55
N VAL A 76 -13.55 3.89 -22.35
CA VAL A 76 -13.39 2.45 -22.06
C VAL A 76 -14.24 2.04 -20.86
N GLY A 77 -14.85 0.86 -20.96
CA GLY A 77 -15.54 0.22 -19.84
C GLY A 77 -14.54 -0.41 -18.86
N GLU A 78 -14.84 -0.37 -17.56
CA GLU A 78 -14.02 -1.00 -16.52
C GLU A 78 -13.84 -2.50 -16.74
N ARG A 79 -14.91 -3.18 -17.18
CA ARG A 79 -14.90 -4.63 -17.46
C ARG A 79 -14.04 -4.97 -18.66
N ASP A 80 -14.24 -4.26 -19.77
CA ASP A 80 -13.49 -4.48 -21.01
C ASP A 80 -11.99 -4.23 -20.78
N LEU A 81 -11.66 -3.15 -20.05
CA LEU A 81 -10.28 -2.84 -19.69
C LEU A 81 -9.67 -3.89 -18.74
N ALA A 82 -10.48 -4.47 -17.85
CA ALA A 82 -10.05 -5.54 -16.97
C ALA A 82 -9.77 -6.85 -17.73
N GLU A 83 -10.59 -7.18 -18.72
CA GLU A 83 -10.40 -8.31 -19.61
C GLU A 83 -9.11 -8.14 -20.45
N GLU A 84 -8.94 -6.98 -21.08
CA GLU A 84 -7.76 -6.64 -21.88
C GLU A 84 -6.47 -6.71 -21.05
N LEU A 85 -6.49 -6.16 -19.84
CA LEU A 85 -5.32 -6.14 -18.96
C LEU A 85 -5.12 -7.46 -18.19
N ARG A 86 -6.06 -8.40 -18.30
CA ARG A 86 -6.15 -9.66 -17.55
C ARG A 86 -6.05 -9.45 -16.04
N LYS A 87 -6.82 -8.50 -15.54
CA LYS A 87 -6.86 -8.13 -14.12
C LYS A 87 -8.30 -8.16 -13.61
N ARG A 88 -8.44 -8.14 -12.28
CA ARG A 88 -9.76 -8.01 -11.67
C ARG A 88 -10.29 -6.58 -11.83
N PRO A 89 -11.59 -6.38 -12.11
CA PRO A 89 -12.16 -5.05 -12.28
C PRO A 89 -11.85 -4.08 -11.14
N GLU A 90 -11.88 -4.55 -9.89
CA GLU A 90 -11.64 -3.70 -8.71
C GLU A 90 -10.21 -3.16 -8.67
N THR A 91 -9.25 -3.94 -9.17
CA THR A 91 -7.85 -3.51 -9.27
C THR A 91 -7.67 -2.45 -10.36
N VAL A 92 -8.39 -2.60 -11.47
CA VAL A 92 -8.42 -1.62 -12.56
C VAL A 92 -9.04 -0.31 -12.10
N VAL A 93 -10.18 -0.35 -11.40
CA VAL A 93 -10.82 0.83 -10.80
C VAL A 93 -9.86 1.53 -9.83
N THR A 94 -9.13 0.77 -9.01
CA THR A 94 -8.13 1.36 -8.10
C THR A 94 -7.03 2.09 -8.88
N ALA A 95 -6.51 1.49 -9.95
CA ALA A 95 -5.50 2.13 -10.81
C ALA A 95 -6.05 3.35 -11.57
N LEU A 96 -7.31 3.30 -12.04
CA LEU A 96 -7.98 4.43 -12.68
C LEU A 96 -8.19 5.59 -11.72
N ASN A 97 -8.53 5.33 -10.45
CA ASN A 97 -8.62 6.38 -9.44
C ASN A 97 -7.25 7.01 -9.13
N LEU A 98 -6.15 6.25 -9.19
CA LEU A 98 -4.80 6.83 -9.11
C LEU A 98 -4.51 7.75 -10.30
N LEU A 99 -4.85 7.30 -11.53
CA LEU A 99 -4.70 8.10 -12.74
C LEU A 99 -5.60 9.34 -12.75
N LEU A 100 -6.76 9.28 -12.10
CA LEU A 100 -7.70 10.40 -11.95
C LEU A 100 -7.05 11.52 -11.13
N ASN A 101 -6.38 11.16 -10.03
CA ASN A 101 -5.62 12.11 -9.21
C ASN A 101 -4.43 12.72 -9.98
N GLU A 102 -3.85 11.96 -10.91
CA GLU A 102 -2.80 12.43 -11.83
C GLU A 102 -3.34 13.17 -13.07
N GLN A 103 -4.66 13.38 -13.17
CA GLN A 103 -5.34 14.03 -14.30
C GLN A 103 -5.12 13.33 -15.67
N LYS A 104 -4.76 12.04 -15.66
CA LYS A 104 -4.56 11.23 -16.87
C LYS A 104 -5.81 10.51 -17.35
N VAL A 105 -6.85 10.47 -16.53
CA VAL A 105 -8.17 9.97 -16.91
C VAL A 105 -9.25 10.86 -16.34
N GLN A 106 -10.45 10.78 -16.90
CA GLN A 106 -11.65 11.44 -16.41
C GLN A 106 -12.78 10.42 -16.31
N ARG A 107 -13.74 10.66 -15.42
CA ARG A 107 -14.95 9.83 -15.39
C ARG A 107 -15.82 10.17 -16.59
N ALA A 108 -16.31 9.14 -17.27
CA ALA A 108 -17.28 9.33 -18.33
C ALA A 108 -18.68 9.60 -17.73
N PRO A 109 -19.61 10.18 -18.50
CA PRO A 109 -20.99 10.36 -18.06
C PRO A 109 -21.71 9.04 -17.74
N LEU A 110 -21.29 7.94 -18.37
CA LEU A 110 -21.82 6.61 -18.13
C LEU A 110 -21.08 5.93 -16.99
N SER A 111 -21.82 5.44 -15.99
CA SER A 111 -21.25 4.73 -14.85
C SER A 111 -20.47 3.49 -15.29
N GLY A 112 -19.29 3.28 -14.71
CA GLY A 112 -18.39 2.19 -15.09
C GLY A 112 -17.58 2.45 -16.35
N TYR A 113 -17.65 3.66 -16.92
CA TYR A 113 -16.85 4.07 -18.07
C TYR A 113 -15.91 5.22 -17.72
N TRP A 114 -14.77 5.22 -18.38
CA TRP A 114 -13.69 6.16 -18.16
C TRP A 114 -13.22 6.72 -19.48
N LYS A 115 -13.00 8.04 -19.51
CA LYS A 115 -12.31 8.72 -20.60
C LYS A 115 -10.82 8.72 -20.29
N LEU A 116 -10.01 8.16 -21.18
CA LEU A 116 -8.57 8.21 -21.07
C LEU A 116 -8.07 9.51 -21.68
N ASN A 117 -7.34 10.32 -20.91
CA ASN A 117 -6.67 11.51 -21.46
C ASN A 117 -5.36 11.04 -22.07
N THR A 118 -5.17 11.34 -23.36
CA THR A 118 -3.95 11.04 -24.10
C THR A 118 -3.11 12.27 -24.33
#